data_AF-B6BRR2-F1
#
_entry.id   AF-B6BRR2-F1
#
_cell.length_a   1.000
_cell.length_b   1.000
_cell.length_c   1.000
_cell.angle_alpha   90.00
_cell.angle_beta   90.00
_cell.angle_gamma   90.00
#
_symmetry.space_group_name_H-M   'P 1'
#
loop_
_entity.id
_entity.type
_entity.pdbx_description
1 polymer ?
#
loop_
_entity_poly.entity_id
_entity_poly.type
_entity_poly.pdbx_seq_one_letter_code
_entity_poly.pdbx_strand_id
1 'polypeptide(L)' 'MKKPKYPYRIGLIFLLLTIPPIGATQLGWYLYDMQTGFDYGMIVGVVSVIYAAYLMYEKKWREEDED' A
#
# COMPACT_ATOMS: atom_id res chain seq x y z
N MET A 1 -10.42 -6.91 -12.89
CA MET A 1 -11.17 -6.51 -11.67
C MET A 1 -12.05 -5.32 -12.02
N LYS A 2 -13.33 -5.32 -11.63
CA LYS A 2 -14.24 -4.17 -11.81
C LYS A 2 -13.73 -3.02 -10.93
N LYS A 3 -13.66 -1.80 -11.48
CA LYS A 3 -13.20 -0.58 -10.76
C LYS A 3 -14.12 -0.35 -9.56
N PRO A 4 -13.61 -0.33 -8.31
CA PRO A 4 -14.43 -0.01 -7.13
C PRO A 4 -14.91 1.45 -7.20
N LYS A 5 -15.99 1.80 -6.49
CA LYS A 5 -16.41 3.22 -6.41
C LYS A 5 -15.30 4.07 -5.81
N TYR A 6 -15.22 5.32 -6.23
CA TYR A 6 -14.17 6.26 -5.83
C TYR A 6 -13.78 6.26 -4.33
N PRO A 7 -14.70 6.39 -3.35
CA PRO A 7 -14.30 6.43 -1.94
C PRO A 7 -13.61 5.15 -1.47
N TYR A 8 -14.03 4.00 -1.99
CA TYR A 8 -13.38 2.73 -1.66
C TYR A 8 -11.99 2.61 -2.30
N ARG A 9 -11.76 3.20 -3.48
CA ARG A 9 -10.43 3.20 -4.11
C ARG A 9 -9.41 3.96 -3.25
N ILE A 10 -9.79 5.13 -2.75
CA ILE A 10 -8.94 5.92 -1.86
C ILE A 10 -8.69 5.17 -0.55
N GLY A 11 -9.74 4.58 0.04
CA GLY A 11 -9.60 3.74 1.23
C GLY A 11 -8.65 2.57 1.01
N LEU A 12 -8.76 1.85 -0.11
CA LEU A 12 -7.89 0.73 -0.45
C LEU A 12 -6.44 1.17 -0.65
N ILE A 13 -6.20 2.32 -1.27
CA ILE A 13 -4.84 2.88 -1.41
C ILE A 13 -4.25 3.22 -0.05
N PHE A 14 -5.04 3.86 0.84
CA PHE A 14 -4.58 4.16 2.20
C PHE A 14 -4.19 2.87 2.96
N LEU A 15 -5.02 1.84 2.90
CA LEU A 15 -4.75 0.56 3.55
C LEU A 15 -3.52 -0.14 2.94
N LEU A 16 -3.36 -0.11 1.62
CA LEU A 16 -2.19 -0.66 0.93
C LEU A 16 -0.88 0.04 1.33
N LEU A 17 -0.92 1.35 1.56
CA LEU A 17 0.24 2.14 1.95
C LEU A 17 0.58 2.03 3.44
N THR A 18 -0.32 1.49 4.27
CA THR A 18 -0.16 1.46 5.73
C THR A 18 -0.06 0.04 6.27
N ILE A 19 -1.02 -0.84 5.95
CA ILE A 19 -1.08 -2.18 6.54
C ILE A 19 0.11 -3.05 6.16
N PRO A 20 0.48 -3.23 4.87
CA PRO A 20 1.61 -4.06 4.51
C PRO A 20 2.95 -3.54 5.06
N PRO A 21 3.30 -2.23 4.94
CA PRO A 21 4.57 -1.73 5.45
C PRO A 21 4.67 -1.84 6.97
N ILE A 22 3.62 -1.43 7.71
CA ILE A 22 3.60 -1.53 9.17
C ILE A 22 3.64 -3.01 9.60
N GLY A 23 2.85 -3.87 8.95
CA GLY A 23 2.82 -5.30 9.24
C GLY A 23 4.19 -5.95 9.02
N ALA A 24 4.88 -5.63 7.93
CA ALA A 24 6.21 -6.12 7.65
C ALA A 24 7.24 -5.65 8.70
N THR A 25 7.18 -4.38 9.11
CA THR A 25 8.03 -3.86 10.19
C THR A 25 7.82 -4.62 11.49
N GLN A 26 6.55 -4.77 11.91
CA GLN A 26 6.20 -5.45 13.15
C GLN A 26 6.62 -6.93 13.13
N LEU A 27 6.40 -7.62 12.01
CA LEU A 27 6.81 -9.02 11.86
C LEU A 27 8.34 -9.17 11.87
N GLY A 28 9.06 -8.27 11.21
CA GLY A 28 10.52 -8.28 11.24
C GLY A 28 11.08 -8.04 12.63
N TRP A 29 10.50 -7.12 13.40
CA TRP A 29 10.85 -6.93 14.82
C TRP A 29 10.53 -8.14 15.69
N TYR A 30 9.38 -8.79 15.46
CA TYR A 30 8.96 -9.93 16.25
C TYR A 30 9.80 -11.19 15.99
N LEU A 31 10.18 -11.42 14.73
CA LEU A 31 10.89 -12.63 14.31
C LEU A 31 12.42 -12.49 14.33
N TYR A 32 12.93 -11.26 14.28
CA TYR A 32 14.37 -10.97 14.17
C TYR A 32 14.77 -9.85 15.15
N ASP A 33 15.20 -8.70 14.64
CA ASP A 33 15.67 -7.56 15.42
C ASP A 33 15.14 -6.23 14.85
N MET A 34 15.47 -5.13 15.53
CA MET A 34 14.97 -3.80 15.19
C MET A 34 15.40 -3.32 13.80
N GLN A 35 16.66 -3.59 13.40
CA GLN A 35 17.18 -3.19 12.09
C GLN A 35 16.50 -4.01 10.99
N THR A 36 16.41 -5.33 11.16
CA THR A 36 15.75 -6.21 10.18
C THR A 36 14.28 -5.81 9.96
N GLY A 37 13.54 -5.49 11.02
CA GLY A 37 12.17 -5.01 10.86
C GLY A 37 12.07 -3.65 10.17
N PHE A 38 12.98 -2.71 10.46
CA PHE A 38 13.03 -1.46 9.71
C PHE A 38 13.26 -1.71 8.21
N ASP A 39 14.21 -2.58 7.87
CA ASP A 39 14.55 -2.91 6.48
C ASP A 39 13.35 -3.58 5.75
N TYR A 40 12.63 -4.49 6.42
CA TYR A 40 11.41 -5.10 5.88
C TYR A 40 10.32 -4.07 5.60
N GLY A 41 10.09 -3.15 6.54
CA GLY A 41 9.15 -2.05 6.37
C GLY A 41 9.48 -1.17 5.17
N MET A 42 10.76 -0.86 4.97
CA MET A 42 11.24 -0.07 3.83
C MET A 42 11.01 -0.78 2.50
N ILE A 43 11.40 -2.06 2.39
CA ILE A 43 11.24 -2.84 1.16
C ILE A 43 9.75 -2.99 0.80
N VAL A 44 8.93 -3.40 1.75
CA VAL A 44 7.49 -3.58 1.53
C VAL A 44 6.82 -2.22 1.26
N GLY A 45 7.27 -1.16 1.94
CA GLY A 45 6.85 0.22 1.68
C GLY A 45 7.04 0.65 0.23
N VAL A 46 8.23 0.42 -0.33
CA VAL A 46 8.52 0.74 -1.73
C VAL A 46 7.60 -0.03 -2.67
N VAL A 47 7.39 -1.33 -2.44
CA VAL A 47 6.48 -2.15 -3.25
C VAL A 47 5.03 -1.63 -3.16
N SER A 48 4.54 -1.31 -1.97
CA SER A 48 3.22 -0.72 -1.75
C SER A 48 3.03 0.59 -2.52
N VAL A 49 4.04 1.48 -2.51
CA VAL A 49 4.00 2.75 -3.24
C VAL A 49 3.98 2.53 -4.75
N ILE A 50 4.82 1.63 -5.28
CA ILE A 50 4.84 1.30 -6.72
C ILE A 50 3.47 0.81 -7.16
N TYR A 51 2.86 -0.10 -6.39
CA TYR A 51 1.54 -0.62 -6.73
C TYR A 51 0.43 0.42 -6.60
N ALA A 52 0.47 1.27 -5.57
CA ALA A 52 -0.45 2.40 -5.44
C ALA A 52 -0.33 3.38 -6.61
N ALA A 53 0.89 3.71 -7.04
CA ALA A 53 1.14 4.57 -8.19
C ALA A 53 0.58 3.97 -9.49
N TYR A 54 0.79 2.67 -9.71
CA TYR A 54 0.18 1.94 -10.83
C TYR A 54 -1.35 2.04 -10.80
N LEU A 55 -1.98 1.82 -9.64
CA LEU A 55 -3.44 1.92 -9.52
C LEU A 55 -3.94 3.34 -9.79
N MET A 56 -3.28 4.36 -9.24
CA MET A 56 -3.67 5.75 -9.43
C MET A 56 -3.48 6.22 -10.87
N TYR A 57 -2.35 5.88 -11.50
CA TYR A 57 -1.96 6.38 -12.82
C TYR A 57 -2.49 5.51 -13.96
N GLU A 58 -2.13 4.23 -14.00
CA GLU A 58 -2.50 3.32 -15.10
C GLU A 58 -3.96 2.88 -15.02
N LYS A 59 -4.46 2.62 -13.80
CA LYS A 59 -5.86 2.18 -13.61
C LYS A 59 -6.84 3.33 -13.40
N LYS A 60 -6.37 4.58 -13.43
CA LYS A 60 -7.22 5.77 -13.25
C LYS A 60 -7.99 5.75 -11.93
N TRP A 61 -7.40 5.21 -10.86
CA TRP A 61 -8.06 5.16 -9.55
C TRP A 61 -8.13 6.52 -8.86
N ARG A 62 -7.33 7.51 -9.31
CA ARG A 62 -7.35 8.89 -8.81
C ARG A 62 -8.55 9.70 -9.32
N GLU A 63 -9.10 9.36 -10.48
CA GLU A 63 -10.18 10.12 -11.10
C GLU A 63 -11.51 9.70 -10.46
N GLU A 64 -12.36 10.68 -10.10
CA GLU A 64 -13.75 10.41 -9.72
C GLU A 64 -14.47 9.73 -10.89
N ASP A 65 -15.44 8.88 -10.59
CA ASP A 65 -16.27 8.34 -11.66
C ASP A 65 -17.17 9.49 -12.13
N GLU A 66 -17.12 9.86 -13.41
CA GLU A 66 -18.06 10.84 -13.97
C GLU A 66 -19.48 10.27 -13.82
N ASP A 67 -20.41 11.10 -13.32
CA ASP A 67 -21.82 10.74 -13.04
C ASP A 67 -22.57 10.21 -14.28
#